data_AF-C9KKY4-F1
#
_entry.id   AF-C9KKY4-F1
#
_cell.length_a   1.000
_cell.length_b   1.000
_cell.length_c   1.000
_cell.angle_alpha   90.00
_cell.angle_beta   90.00
_cell.angle_gamma   90.00
#
_symmetry.space_group_name_H-M   'P 1'
#
loop_
_entity.id
_entity.type
_entity.pdbx_description
1 polymer ?
#
loop_
_entity_poly.entity_id
_entity_poly.type
_entity_poly.pdbx_seq_one_letter_code
_entity_poly.pdbx_strand_id
1 'polypeptide(L)'
;MNAQTVQLLSILSACRPDDEELARESRIGRIMQSEDYQALMHRQAFAGLMQDHFTEAKLRTYTAEQLDRVEKALPILSDCLDNLLFSLKNGDCPSLTSADRPDFTDPEPLAALRDRLEEGTGKNYCNIPDKDFLHIFDDATVKSLQPYFLELPQPCEDYDAAIRAVLAGKRYCIRASEVKSLEEAYRGEADACLRQLGTKRTQRFKLRLGKALIGLFAVLLPPLAASLTGLLTSSATHGLMAFLFLCAIVFWRKG
;
A
#
# COMPACT_ATOMS: atom_id res chain seq x y z
N MET A 1 34.97 29.50 3.28
CA MET A 1 35.19 30.96 3.10
C MET A 1 34.39 31.75 4.11
N ASN A 2 34.88 32.89 4.60
CA ASN A 2 34.11 33.76 5.51
C ASN A 2 33.28 34.78 4.71
N ALA A 3 32.25 35.37 5.34
CA ALA A 3 31.32 36.30 4.68
C ALA A 3 32.00 37.54 4.07
N GLN A 4 33.07 38.04 4.72
CA GLN A 4 33.85 39.18 4.23
C GLN A 4 34.59 38.85 2.92
N THR A 5 35.17 37.65 2.81
CA THR A 5 35.81 37.17 1.58
C THR A 5 34.79 37.00 0.45
N VAL A 6 33.58 36.52 0.73
CA VAL A 6 32.52 36.38 -0.29
C VAL A 6 32.05 37.74 -0.80
N GLN A 7 31.84 38.72 0.08
CA GLN A 7 31.51 40.09 -0.35
C GLN A 7 32.62 40.70 -1.20
N LEU A 8 33.88 40.51 -0.82
CA LEU A 8 35.02 41.05 -1.55
C LEU A 8 35.15 40.40 -2.95
N LEU A 9 34.95 39.08 -3.05
CA LEU A 9 34.89 38.37 -4.33
C LEU A 9 33.72 38.82 -5.20
N SER A 10 32.56 39.09 -4.60
CA SER A 10 31.39 39.61 -5.34
C SER A 10 31.62 41.02 -5.90
N ILE A 11 32.32 41.88 -5.16
CA ILE A 11 32.69 43.22 -5.64
C ILE A 11 33.73 43.10 -6.75
N LEU A 12 34.76 42.26 -6.55
CA LEU A 12 35.81 42.06 -7.54
C LEU A 12 35.26 41.45 -8.84
N SER A 13 34.33 40.49 -8.76
CA SER A 13 33.70 39.90 -9.96
C SER A 13 32.85 40.94 -10.70
N ALA A 14 32.17 41.84 -9.99
CA ALA A 14 31.42 42.94 -10.61
C ALA A 14 32.34 43.94 -11.32
N CYS A 15 33.57 44.13 -10.82
CA CYS A 15 34.57 45.00 -11.43
C CYS A 15 35.31 44.34 -12.60
N ARG A 16 35.27 43.01 -12.74
CA ARG A 16 35.90 42.22 -13.81
C ARG A 16 34.94 41.17 -14.35
N PRO A 17 33.95 41.56 -15.16
CA PRO A 17 32.91 40.64 -15.64
C PRO A 17 33.44 39.56 -16.59
N ASP A 18 34.59 39.79 -17.23
CA ASP A 18 35.22 38.85 -18.17
C ASP A 18 36.06 37.77 -17.47
N ASP A 19 36.21 37.84 -16.15
CA ASP A 19 36.97 36.87 -15.35
C ASP A 19 36.07 35.73 -14.87
N GLU A 20 35.97 34.68 -15.69
CA GLU A 20 35.10 33.52 -15.44
C GLU A 20 35.46 32.77 -14.15
N GLU A 21 36.74 32.73 -13.78
CA GLU A 21 37.21 32.05 -12.57
C GLU A 21 36.75 32.81 -11.33
N LEU A 22 36.90 34.13 -11.33
CA LEU A 22 36.46 35.01 -10.26
C LEU A 22 34.93 35.00 -10.11
N ALA A 23 34.19 35.00 -11.22
CA ALA A 23 32.74 34.88 -11.21
C ALA A 23 32.28 33.53 -10.62
N ARG A 24 32.98 32.44 -10.96
CA ARG A 24 32.71 31.10 -10.40
C ARG A 24 32.95 31.04 -8.90
N GLU A 25 34.11 31.49 -8.42
CA GLU A 25 34.43 31.51 -6.98
C GLU A 25 33.48 32.38 -6.17
N SER A 26 33.10 33.54 -6.72
CA SER A 26 32.07 34.42 -6.14
C SER A 26 30.74 33.68 -5.98
N ARG A 27 30.28 32.97 -7.02
CA ARG A 27 29.02 32.20 -6.99
C ARG A 27 29.07 31.02 -6.01
N ILE A 28 30.15 30.26 -5.98
CA ILE A 28 30.34 29.19 -4.97
C ILE A 28 30.26 29.79 -3.56
N GLY A 29 30.92 30.92 -3.34
CA GLY A 29 30.86 31.67 -2.09
C GLY A 29 29.43 32.06 -1.69
N ARG A 30 28.63 32.58 -2.64
CA ARG A 30 27.23 32.94 -2.38
C ARG A 30 26.37 31.73 -2.04
N ILE A 31 26.49 30.65 -2.82
CA ILE A 31 25.78 29.38 -2.57
C ILE A 31 26.09 28.88 -1.16
N MET A 32 27.37 28.79 -0.79
CA MET A 32 27.77 28.28 0.52
C MET A 32 27.37 29.19 1.68
N GLN A 33 27.12 30.48 1.45
CA GLN A 33 26.70 31.43 2.49
C GLN A 33 25.18 31.67 2.49
N SER A 34 24.42 31.06 1.58
CA SER A 34 22.97 31.22 1.57
C SER A 34 22.34 30.55 2.80
N GLU A 35 21.23 31.12 3.27
CA GLU A 35 20.50 30.60 4.42
C GLU A 35 20.00 29.17 4.16
N ASP A 36 19.47 28.91 2.96
CA ASP A 36 18.97 27.60 2.55
C ASP A 36 20.07 26.53 2.58
N TYR A 37 21.26 26.85 2.05
CA TYR A 37 22.39 25.93 2.06
C TYR A 37 22.82 25.60 3.49
N GLN A 38 22.96 26.61 4.34
CA GLN A 38 23.36 26.43 5.74
C GLN A 38 22.31 25.62 6.51
N ALA A 39 21.03 25.92 6.32
CA ALA A 39 19.93 25.18 6.93
C ALA A 39 19.96 23.70 6.53
N LEU A 40 20.12 23.40 5.23
CA LEU A 40 20.18 22.03 4.72
C LEU A 40 21.41 21.26 5.23
N MET A 41 22.58 21.92 5.28
CA MET A 41 23.83 21.31 5.78
C MET A 41 23.75 20.87 7.25
N HIS A 42 22.92 21.53 8.07
CA HIS A 42 22.74 21.17 9.48
C HIS A 42 21.71 20.06 9.72
N ARG A 43 20.92 19.68 8.71
CA ARG A 43 19.89 18.65 8.85
C ARG A 43 20.48 17.26 8.60
N GLN A 44 20.56 16.44 9.66
CA GLN A 44 21.13 15.09 9.59
C GLN A 44 20.42 14.17 8.59
N ALA A 45 19.11 14.32 8.41
CA ALA A 45 18.34 13.52 7.45
C ALA A 45 18.83 13.72 6.00
N PHE A 46 19.36 14.90 5.67
CA PHE A 46 19.80 15.25 4.32
C PHE A 46 21.31 15.14 4.12
N ALA A 47 22.06 14.72 5.16
CA ALA A 47 23.52 14.72 5.15
C ALA A 47 24.11 13.94 3.95
N GLY A 48 23.54 12.79 3.58
CA GLY A 48 23.98 12.01 2.43
C GLY A 48 23.80 12.77 1.11
N LEU A 49 22.61 13.34 0.87
CA LEU A 49 22.33 14.13 -0.33
C LEU A 49 23.24 15.36 -0.42
N MET A 50 23.46 16.05 0.70
CA MET A 50 24.36 17.21 0.77
C MET A 50 25.81 16.81 0.51
N GLN A 51 26.24 15.65 1.00
CA GLN A 51 27.58 15.11 0.76
C GLN A 51 27.81 14.79 -0.73
N ASP A 52 26.80 14.22 -1.39
CA ASP A 52 26.90 13.76 -2.79
C ASP A 52 26.89 14.91 -3.81
N HIS A 53 26.14 15.99 -3.54
CA HIS A 53 25.86 17.03 -4.54
C HIS A 53 26.32 18.44 -4.15
N PHE A 54 26.41 18.76 -2.85
CA PHE A 54 26.51 20.15 -2.38
C PHE A 54 27.77 20.46 -1.57
N THR A 55 28.72 19.53 -1.46
CA THR A 55 30.02 19.81 -0.84
C THR A 55 30.79 20.84 -1.64
N GLU A 56 31.65 21.63 -0.98
CA GLU A 56 32.52 22.60 -1.66
C GLU A 56 33.33 21.95 -2.79
N ALA A 57 33.87 20.75 -2.53
CA ALA A 57 34.59 19.98 -3.54
C ALA A 57 33.73 19.66 -4.76
N LYS A 58 32.44 19.36 -4.59
CA LYS A 58 31.52 19.12 -5.71
C LYS A 58 31.12 20.39 -6.44
N LEU A 59 30.80 21.46 -5.72
CA LEU A 59 30.48 22.75 -6.33
C LEU A 59 31.64 23.24 -7.22
N ARG A 60 32.90 23.02 -6.81
CA ARG A 60 34.08 23.36 -7.62
C ARG A 60 34.22 22.57 -8.92
N THR A 61 33.54 21.41 -9.05
CA THR A 61 33.52 20.61 -10.28
C THR A 61 32.43 21.03 -11.27
N TYR A 62 31.52 21.92 -10.87
CA TYR A 62 30.40 22.35 -11.69
C TYR A 62 30.76 23.48 -12.65
N THR A 63 30.11 23.49 -13.82
CA THR A 63 30.18 24.59 -14.78
C THR A 63 29.43 25.82 -14.27
N ALA A 64 29.64 26.97 -14.91
CA ALA A 64 28.96 28.21 -14.54
C ALA A 64 27.43 28.08 -14.62
N GLU A 65 26.90 27.37 -15.63
CA GLU A 65 25.47 27.10 -15.81
C GLU A 65 24.93 26.14 -14.75
N GLN A 66 25.70 25.13 -14.36
CA GLN A 66 25.32 24.22 -13.28
C GLN A 66 25.25 24.96 -11.95
N LEU A 67 26.21 25.84 -11.66
CA LEU A 67 26.19 26.67 -10.45
C LEU A 67 25.01 27.65 -10.45
N ASP A 68 24.62 28.17 -11.62
CA ASP A 68 23.42 29.01 -11.75
C ASP A 68 22.14 28.23 -11.40
N ARG A 69 22.04 26.99 -11.89
CA ARG A 69 20.91 26.09 -11.57
C ARG A 69 20.88 25.75 -10.08
N VAL A 70 22.03 25.44 -9.47
CA VAL A 70 22.14 25.18 -8.03
C VAL A 70 21.67 26.38 -7.20
N GLU A 71 22.13 27.59 -7.54
CA GLU A 71 21.75 28.82 -6.84
C GLU A 71 20.23 29.04 -6.86
N LYS A 72 19.55 28.67 -7.97
CA LYS A 72 18.09 28.74 -8.13
C LYS A 72 17.34 27.55 -7.49
N ALA A 73 17.96 26.38 -7.43
CA ALA A 73 17.37 25.16 -6.91
C ALA A 73 17.30 25.13 -5.38
N LEU A 74 18.29 25.71 -4.69
CA LEU A 74 18.41 25.65 -3.22
C LEU A 74 17.14 26.09 -2.45
N PRO A 75 16.47 27.21 -2.78
CA PRO A 75 15.26 27.63 -2.08
C PRO A 75 14.12 26.62 -2.25
N ILE A 76 14.03 25.96 -3.41
CA ILE A 76 12.99 24.96 -3.72
C ILE A 76 13.30 23.62 -3.04
N LEU A 77 14.60 23.30 -2.95
CA LEU A 77 15.09 22.03 -2.43
C LEU A 77 14.66 21.81 -0.98
N SER A 78 14.74 22.84 -0.12
CA SER A 78 14.33 22.71 1.28
C SER A 78 12.87 22.27 1.42
N ASP A 79 11.95 22.98 0.77
CA ASP A 79 10.52 22.68 0.82
C ASP A 79 10.22 21.31 0.18
N CYS A 80 10.87 21.00 -0.94
CA CYS A 80 10.71 19.71 -1.62
C CYS A 80 11.10 18.54 -0.72
N LEU A 81 12.25 18.64 -0.02
CA LEU A 81 12.73 17.59 0.88
C LEU A 81 11.84 17.44 2.11
N ASP A 82 11.32 18.54 2.66
CA ASP A 82 10.38 18.50 3.79
C ASP A 82 9.05 17.86 3.39
N ASN A 83 8.52 18.21 2.21
CA ASN A 83 7.33 17.58 1.65
C ASN A 83 7.52 16.09 1.38
N LEU A 84 8.73 15.67 1.00
CA LEU A 84 9.06 14.26 0.79
C LEU A 84 9.09 13.50 2.12
N LEU A 85 9.79 14.02 3.14
CA LEU A 85 9.80 13.41 4.47
C LEU A 85 8.39 13.34 5.08
N PHE A 86 7.59 14.38 4.90
CA PHE A 86 6.20 14.37 5.31
C PHE A 86 5.40 13.29 4.57
N SER A 87 5.56 13.22 3.24
CA SER A 87 4.85 12.28 2.36
C SER A 87 5.18 10.81 2.63
N LEU A 88 6.35 10.50 3.20
CA LEU A 88 6.66 9.14 3.66
C LEU A 88 5.64 8.62 4.69
N LYS A 89 5.11 9.51 5.53
CA LYS A 89 4.12 9.17 6.56
C LYS A 89 2.70 9.55 6.14
N ASN A 90 2.56 10.70 5.51
CA ASN A 90 1.29 11.29 5.12
C ASN A 90 1.40 11.93 3.74
N GLY A 91 1.03 11.22 2.67
CA GLY A 91 1.09 11.77 1.31
C GLY A 91 1.23 10.72 0.23
N ASP A 92 1.76 11.13 -0.92
CA ASP A 92 1.69 10.34 -2.16
C ASP A 92 2.95 9.54 -2.48
N CYS A 93 3.93 9.49 -1.56
CA CYS A 93 5.20 8.78 -1.75
C CYS A 93 5.09 7.36 -2.36
N PRO A 94 4.07 6.53 -2.04
CA PRO A 94 3.93 5.20 -2.66
C PRO A 94 3.71 5.21 -4.20
N SER A 95 3.32 6.34 -4.83
CA SER A 95 3.24 6.42 -6.30
C SER A 95 4.58 6.75 -6.96
N LEU A 96 5.58 7.20 -6.20
CA LEU A 96 6.86 7.60 -6.76
C LEU A 96 7.58 6.38 -7.30
N THR A 97 8.30 6.56 -8.39
CA THR A 97 9.09 5.54 -9.09
C THR A 97 10.51 6.03 -9.30
N SER A 98 11.38 5.19 -9.84
CA SER A 98 12.77 5.58 -10.13
C SER A 98 12.85 6.73 -11.14
N ALA A 99 11.87 6.84 -12.05
CA ALA A 99 11.75 7.94 -13.01
C ALA A 99 11.37 9.28 -12.37
N ASP A 100 10.77 9.27 -11.18
CA ASP A 100 10.34 10.48 -10.48
C ASP A 100 11.46 11.11 -9.62
N ARG A 101 12.64 10.48 -9.55
CA ARG A 101 13.78 11.01 -8.80
C ARG A 101 14.33 12.24 -9.54
N PRO A 102 14.27 13.45 -8.95
CA PRO A 102 14.68 14.66 -9.63
C PRO A 102 16.21 14.78 -9.62
N ASP A 103 16.74 15.55 -10.57
CA ASP A 103 18.07 16.14 -10.39
C ASP A 103 17.97 17.23 -9.32
N PHE A 104 18.56 16.98 -8.15
CA PHE A 104 18.52 17.92 -7.03
C PHE A 104 19.27 19.23 -7.28
N THR A 105 19.99 19.34 -8.40
CA THR A 105 20.67 20.58 -8.80
C THR A 105 19.87 21.40 -9.81
N ASP A 106 18.75 20.88 -10.31
CA ASP A 106 17.94 21.53 -11.34
C ASP A 106 16.60 22.03 -10.75
N PRO A 107 16.29 23.34 -10.85
CA PRO A 107 15.09 23.90 -10.23
C PRO A 107 13.77 23.40 -10.83
N GLU A 108 13.73 23.08 -12.14
CA GLU A 108 12.48 22.70 -12.82
C GLU A 108 11.93 21.33 -12.36
N PRO A 109 12.69 20.21 -12.41
CA PRO A 109 12.21 18.93 -11.93
C PRO A 109 11.99 18.92 -10.40
N LEU A 110 12.74 19.72 -9.64
CA LEU A 110 12.51 19.89 -8.20
C LEU A 110 11.17 20.55 -7.91
N ALA A 111 10.84 21.63 -8.62
CA ALA A 111 9.55 22.31 -8.46
C ALA A 111 8.40 21.36 -8.83
N ALA A 112 8.52 20.63 -9.94
CA ALA A 112 7.51 19.67 -10.35
C ALA A 112 7.29 18.55 -9.30
N LEU A 113 8.36 18.04 -8.70
CA LEU A 113 8.24 17.06 -7.62
C LEU A 113 7.60 17.69 -6.37
N ARG A 114 8.04 18.89 -5.96
CA ARG A 114 7.49 19.60 -4.80
C ARG A 114 5.98 19.75 -4.93
N ASP A 115 5.52 20.28 -6.06
CA ASP A 115 4.10 20.57 -6.29
C ASP A 115 3.26 19.27 -6.24
N ARG A 116 3.77 18.18 -6.84
CA ARG A 116 3.12 16.86 -6.76
C ARG A 116 3.02 16.34 -5.32
N LEU A 117 4.04 16.56 -4.50
CA LEU A 117 4.07 16.10 -3.11
C LEU A 117 3.12 16.90 -2.21
N GLU A 118 2.92 18.20 -2.49
CA GLU A 118 1.97 19.06 -1.74
C GLU A 118 0.52 18.64 -1.93
N GLU A 119 0.16 18.17 -3.13
CA GLU A 119 -1.18 17.66 -3.43
C GLU A 119 -1.46 16.29 -2.78
N GLY A 120 -0.40 15.59 -2.38
CA GLY A 120 -0.47 14.25 -1.81
C GLY A 120 -1.14 14.23 -0.44
N THR A 121 -2.15 13.38 -0.27
CA THR A 121 -2.83 13.19 1.02
C THR A 121 -3.00 11.72 1.38
N GLY A 122 -3.19 11.45 2.66
CA GLY A 122 -3.48 10.11 3.19
C GLY A 122 -2.31 9.48 3.95
N LYS A 123 -2.63 8.57 4.87
CA LYS A 123 -1.65 7.91 5.74
C LYS A 123 -0.94 6.77 5.00
N ASN A 124 0.35 6.62 5.26
CA ASN A 124 1.17 5.52 4.76
C ASN A 124 1.69 4.64 5.90
N TYR A 125 1.81 3.34 5.65
CA TYR A 125 2.61 2.41 6.43
C TYR A 125 4.00 2.39 5.81
N CYS A 126 4.98 3.00 6.49
CA CYS A 126 6.31 3.19 5.96
C CYS A 126 7.37 2.86 7.01
N ASN A 127 8.40 2.11 6.60
CA ASN A 127 9.55 1.79 7.46
C ASN A 127 10.86 2.42 6.99
N ILE A 128 10.81 3.29 5.98
CA ILE A 128 11.98 4.00 5.47
C ILE A 128 12.34 5.09 6.50
N PRO A 129 13.55 5.05 7.10
CA PRO A 129 13.96 6.08 8.04
C PRO A 129 14.25 7.39 7.29
N ASP A 130 14.09 8.52 7.98
CA ASP A 130 14.21 9.85 7.37
C ASP A 130 15.56 10.10 6.68
N LYS A 131 16.66 9.48 7.16
CA LYS A 131 18.00 9.58 6.52
C LYS A 131 18.14 8.78 5.21
N ASP A 132 17.23 7.85 4.98
CA ASP A 132 17.21 6.88 3.89
C ASP A 132 16.06 7.20 2.93
N PHE A 133 15.46 8.40 3.03
CA PHE A 133 14.24 8.79 2.34
C PHE A 133 14.29 8.61 0.82
N LEU A 134 15.47 8.76 0.21
CA LEU A 134 15.67 8.56 -1.24
C LEU A 134 15.37 7.14 -1.71
N HIS A 135 15.39 6.15 -0.82
CA HIS A 135 14.97 4.78 -1.15
C HIS A 135 13.50 4.70 -1.56
N ILE A 136 12.67 5.72 -1.33
CA ILE A 136 11.30 5.75 -1.83
C ILE A 136 11.24 5.70 -3.37
N PHE A 137 12.24 6.22 -4.06
CA PHE A 137 12.30 6.17 -5.52
C PHE A 137 12.71 4.80 -6.04
N ASP A 138 13.35 3.96 -5.22
CA ASP A 138 13.85 2.66 -5.67
C ASP A 138 12.69 1.71 -6.04
N ASP A 139 12.89 0.95 -7.12
CA ASP A 139 11.94 -0.09 -7.54
C ASP A 139 11.94 -1.29 -6.57
N ALA A 140 13.00 -1.43 -5.76
CA ALA A 140 13.10 -2.44 -4.70
C ALA A 140 12.22 -2.14 -3.47
N THR A 141 11.79 -0.88 -3.30
CA THR A 141 10.89 -0.49 -2.20
C THR A 141 9.48 -0.98 -2.50
N VAL A 142 8.91 -1.75 -1.57
CA VAL A 142 7.55 -2.28 -1.71
C VAL A 142 6.54 -1.15 -1.52
N LYS A 143 5.82 -0.83 -2.60
CA LYS A 143 4.84 0.28 -2.64
C LYS A 143 3.38 -0.18 -2.64
N SER A 144 3.15 -1.47 -2.89
CA SER A 144 1.84 -2.09 -2.90
C SER A 144 1.85 -3.36 -2.05
N LEU A 145 0.77 -3.55 -1.29
CA LEU A 145 0.56 -4.72 -0.45
C LEU A 145 -0.12 -5.87 -1.21
N GLN A 146 -0.71 -5.60 -2.36
CA GLN A 146 -1.48 -6.56 -3.15
C GLN A 146 -0.83 -7.96 -3.30
N PRO A 147 0.48 -8.10 -3.64
CA PRO A 147 1.08 -9.43 -3.77
C PRO A 147 1.26 -10.18 -2.44
N TYR A 148 1.23 -9.48 -1.31
CA TYR A 148 1.46 -10.04 0.04
C TYR A 148 0.19 -10.07 0.90
N PHE A 149 -0.92 -9.54 0.40
CA PHE A 149 -2.11 -9.30 1.22
C PHE A 149 -2.69 -10.58 1.83
N LEU A 150 -2.64 -11.70 1.10
CA LEU A 150 -3.11 -13.00 1.57
C LEU A 150 -2.18 -13.67 2.60
N GLU A 151 -0.95 -13.17 2.76
CA GLU A 151 -0.01 -13.62 3.79
C GLU A 151 -0.28 -12.96 5.15
N LEU A 152 -1.06 -11.87 5.17
CA LEU A 152 -1.45 -11.21 6.40
C LEU A 152 -2.48 -12.03 7.17
N PRO A 153 -2.47 -11.98 8.51
CA PRO A 153 -3.50 -12.61 9.32
C PRO A 153 -4.88 -12.01 8.99
N GLN A 154 -5.90 -12.86 8.85
CA GLN A 154 -7.27 -12.44 8.57
C GLN A 154 -8.20 -13.01 9.66
N PRO A 155 -8.95 -12.16 10.41
CA PRO A 155 -8.95 -10.70 10.40
C PRO A 155 -7.70 -10.07 11.04
N CYS A 156 -7.32 -8.87 10.61
CA CYS A 156 -6.16 -8.13 11.14
C CYS A 156 -6.62 -6.94 11.99
N GLU A 157 -6.19 -6.88 13.26
CA GLU A 157 -6.45 -5.72 14.14
C GLU A 157 -5.39 -4.63 13.99
N ASP A 158 -4.13 -5.03 13.78
CA ASP A 158 -2.99 -4.10 13.65
C ASP A 158 -2.21 -4.38 12.35
N TYR A 159 -2.57 -3.63 11.31
CA TYR A 159 -1.91 -3.71 10.01
C TYR A 159 -0.45 -3.23 10.04
N ASP A 160 -0.06 -2.33 10.94
CA ASP A 160 1.33 -1.87 11.00
C ASP A 160 2.26 -3.01 11.43
N ALA A 161 1.87 -3.72 12.49
CA ALA A 161 2.61 -4.88 12.98
C ALA A 161 2.62 -6.03 11.96
N ALA A 162 1.47 -6.31 11.33
CA ALA A 162 1.35 -7.39 10.37
C ALA A 162 2.18 -7.15 9.09
N ILE A 163 2.12 -5.94 8.52
CA ILE A 163 2.93 -5.57 7.36
C ILE A 163 4.41 -5.66 7.69
N ARG A 164 4.83 -5.18 8.87
CA ARG A 164 6.22 -5.26 9.33
C ARG A 164 6.73 -6.69 9.44
N ALA A 165 5.88 -7.62 9.88
CA ALA A 165 6.23 -9.03 10.00
C ALA A 165 6.36 -9.70 8.63
N VAL A 166 5.41 -9.49 7.72
CA VAL A 166 5.42 -10.09 6.37
C VAL A 166 6.54 -9.51 5.51
N LEU A 167 6.80 -8.21 5.61
CA LEU A 167 7.83 -7.51 4.87
C LEU A 167 9.14 -7.37 5.66
N ALA A 168 9.40 -8.28 6.62
CA ALA A 168 10.61 -8.27 7.41
C ALA A 168 11.86 -8.28 6.49
N GLY A 169 12.78 -7.35 6.74
CA GLY A 169 14.00 -7.19 5.93
C GLY A 169 13.82 -6.44 4.60
N LYS A 170 12.60 -6.00 4.26
CA LYS A 170 12.33 -5.18 3.07
C LYS A 170 12.01 -3.74 3.46
N ARG A 171 12.34 -2.79 2.58
CA ARG A 171 11.85 -1.41 2.67
C ARG A 171 10.47 -1.33 2.04
N TYR A 172 9.55 -0.63 2.69
CA TYR A 172 8.19 -0.47 2.21
C TYR A 172 7.62 0.91 2.57
N CYS A 173 6.73 1.39 1.71
CA CYS A 173 5.90 2.57 1.92
C CYS A 173 4.58 2.33 1.19
N ILE A 174 3.54 1.95 1.93
CA ILE A 174 2.28 1.44 1.39
C ILE A 174 1.15 2.34 1.84
N ARG A 175 0.21 2.65 0.94
CA ARG A 175 -0.95 3.49 1.29
C ARG A 175 -1.89 2.75 2.23
N ALA A 176 -2.31 3.40 3.31
CA ALA A 176 -3.31 2.82 4.20
C ALA A 176 -4.68 2.65 3.53
N SER A 177 -5.01 3.46 2.52
CA SER A 177 -6.22 3.32 1.72
C SER A 177 -6.22 2.04 0.86
N GLU A 178 -5.06 1.61 0.35
CA GLU A 178 -4.91 0.34 -0.36
C GLU A 178 -5.18 -0.85 0.56
N VAL A 179 -4.65 -0.81 1.79
CA VAL A 179 -4.90 -1.87 2.77
C VAL A 179 -6.40 -2.04 3.05
N LYS A 180 -7.11 -0.91 3.22
CA LYS A 180 -8.56 -0.91 3.42
C LYS A 180 -9.32 -1.46 2.23
N SER A 181 -8.96 -1.06 1.01
CA SER A 181 -9.65 -1.52 -0.19
C SER A 181 -9.44 -3.02 -0.43
N LEU A 182 -8.25 -3.54 -0.16
CA LEU A 182 -7.96 -4.97 -0.21
C LEU A 182 -8.74 -5.75 0.86
N GLU A 183 -8.85 -5.21 2.08
CA GLU A 183 -9.66 -5.81 3.15
C GLU A 183 -11.15 -5.86 2.79
N GLU A 184 -11.70 -4.76 2.27
CA GLU A 184 -13.09 -4.69 1.83
C GLU A 184 -13.39 -5.68 0.70
N ALA A 185 -12.48 -5.78 -0.28
CA ALA A 185 -12.59 -6.75 -1.38
C ALA A 185 -12.58 -8.20 -0.85
N TYR A 186 -11.63 -8.53 0.03
CA TYR A 186 -11.54 -9.86 0.63
C TYR A 186 -12.77 -10.22 1.46
N ARG A 187 -13.27 -9.29 2.28
CA ARG A 187 -14.51 -9.49 3.06
C ARG A 187 -15.70 -9.74 2.15
N GLY A 188 -15.82 -8.99 1.06
CA GLY A 188 -16.87 -9.19 0.05
C GLY A 188 -16.84 -10.59 -0.57
N GLU A 189 -15.66 -11.09 -0.94
CA GLU A 189 -15.49 -12.43 -1.50
C GLU A 189 -15.77 -13.53 -0.46
N ALA A 190 -15.29 -13.36 0.77
CA ALA A 190 -15.55 -14.29 1.88
C ALA A 190 -17.05 -14.41 2.18
N ASP A 191 -17.76 -13.27 2.25
CA ASP A 191 -19.21 -13.23 2.46
C ASP A 191 -19.98 -13.89 1.32
N ALA A 192 -19.56 -13.68 0.07
CA ALA A 192 -20.16 -14.33 -1.09
C ALA A 192 -19.98 -15.87 -1.00
N CYS A 193 -18.81 -16.34 -0.60
CA CYS A 193 -18.54 -17.77 -0.40
C CYS A 193 -19.40 -18.36 0.72
N LEU A 194 -19.49 -17.69 1.87
CA LEU A 194 -20.32 -18.11 3.00
C LEU A 194 -21.81 -18.19 2.62
N ARG A 195 -22.32 -17.22 1.85
CA ARG A 195 -23.70 -17.25 1.33
C ARG A 195 -23.92 -18.46 0.41
N GLN A 196 -23.00 -18.77 -0.48
CA GLN A 196 -23.10 -19.95 -1.34
C GLN A 196 -23.06 -21.27 -0.56
N LEU A 197 -22.24 -21.36 0.48
CA LEU A 197 -22.22 -22.51 1.38
C LEU A 197 -23.54 -22.65 2.14
N GLY A 198 -24.09 -21.53 2.62
CA GLY A 198 -25.39 -21.46 3.29
C GLY A 198 -26.56 -21.91 2.40
N THR A 199 -26.61 -21.46 1.14
CA THR A 199 -27.64 -21.89 0.18
C THR A 199 -27.54 -23.38 -0.14
N LYS A 200 -26.33 -23.90 -0.38
CA LYS A 200 -26.11 -25.35 -0.59
C LYS A 200 -26.52 -26.18 0.63
N ARG A 201 -26.19 -25.73 1.85
CA ARG A 201 -26.61 -26.38 3.10
C ARG A 201 -28.13 -26.38 3.25
N THR A 202 -28.78 -25.27 2.93
CA THR A 202 -30.25 -25.12 2.99
C THR A 202 -30.94 -26.00 1.95
N GLN A 203 -30.41 -26.08 0.73
CA GLN A 203 -30.91 -26.99 -0.31
C GLN A 203 -30.79 -28.45 0.11
N ARG A 204 -29.63 -28.86 0.65
CA ARG A 204 -29.45 -30.22 1.22
C ARG A 204 -30.44 -30.50 2.35
N PHE A 205 -30.69 -29.53 3.23
CA PHE A 205 -31.66 -29.68 4.30
C PHE A 205 -33.09 -29.84 3.76
N LYS A 206 -33.52 -29.00 2.81
CA LYS A 206 -34.84 -29.11 2.15
C LYS A 206 -35.01 -30.46 1.45
N LEU A 207 -33.99 -30.96 0.76
CA LEU A 207 -34.01 -32.27 0.12
C LEU A 207 -34.15 -33.41 1.14
N ARG A 208 -33.42 -33.35 2.27
CA ARG A 208 -33.55 -34.32 3.36
C ARG A 208 -34.95 -34.30 3.98
N LEU A 209 -35.50 -33.11 4.24
CA LEU A 209 -36.84 -32.94 4.78
C LEU A 209 -37.91 -33.47 3.80
N GLY A 210 -37.79 -33.17 2.51
CA GLY A 210 -38.68 -33.67 1.47
C GLY A 210 -38.66 -35.20 1.39
N LYS A 211 -37.47 -35.82 1.42
CA LYS A 211 -37.34 -37.28 1.48
C LYS A 211 -37.97 -37.89 2.74
N ALA A 212 -37.78 -37.25 3.89
CA ALA A 212 -38.39 -37.68 5.15
C ALA A 212 -39.93 -37.69 5.05
N LEU A 213 -40.52 -36.61 4.52
CA LEU A 213 -41.96 -36.52 4.32
C LEU A 213 -42.48 -37.56 3.31
N ILE A 214 -41.83 -37.71 2.15
CA ILE A 214 -42.23 -38.70 1.13
C ILE A 214 -42.17 -40.13 1.71
N GLY A 215 -41.09 -40.46 2.43
CA GLY A 215 -40.97 -41.77 3.08
C GLY A 215 -42.07 -41.99 4.13
N LEU A 216 -42.37 -40.98 4.95
CA LEU A 216 -43.42 -41.06 5.98
C LEU A 216 -44.81 -41.28 5.34
N PHE A 217 -45.13 -40.53 4.29
CA PHE A 217 -46.38 -40.68 3.55
C PHE A 217 -46.49 -42.04 2.88
N ALA A 218 -45.41 -42.55 2.27
CA ALA A 218 -45.38 -43.87 1.65
C ALA A 218 -45.60 -45.02 2.65
N VAL A 219 -45.19 -44.84 3.91
CA VAL A 219 -45.45 -45.80 4.99
C VAL A 219 -46.91 -45.75 5.43
N LEU A 220 -47.45 -44.55 5.67
CA LEU A 220 -48.75 -44.40 6.34
C LEU A 220 -49.97 -44.49 5.41
N LEU A 221 -49.91 -43.96 4.18
CA LEU A 221 -51.07 -43.85 3.29
C LEU A 221 -51.63 -45.21 2.82
N PRO A 222 -50.81 -46.15 2.30
CA PRO A 222 -51.34 -47.41 1.76
C PRO A 222 -52.03 -48.29 2.82
N PRO A 223 -51.46 -48.49 4.02
CA PRO A 223 -52.12 -49.28 5.07
C PRO A 223 -53.37 -48.60 5.62
N LEU A 224 -53.38 -47.27 5.69
CA LEU A 224 -54.56 -46.50 6.13
C LEU A 224 -55.69 -46.61 5.11
N ALA A 225 -55.41 -46.47 3.81
CA ALA A 225 -56.39 -46.69 2.74
C ALA A 225 -56.89 -48.14 2.70
N ALA A 226 -56.00 -49.13 2.86
CA ALA A 226 -56.37 -50.54 2.90
C ALA A 226 -57.23 -50.91 4.11
N SER A 227 -57.00 -50.25 5.26
CA SER A 227 -57.80 -50.42 6.48
C SER A 227 -59.20 -49.80 6.35
N LEU A 228 -59.31 -48.61 5.76
CA LEU A 228 -60.59 -47.91 5.56
C LEU A 228 -61.48 -48.58 4.50
N THR A 229 -60.87 -49.21 3.49
CA THR A 229 -61.59 -49.91 2.41
C THR A 229 -61.89 -51.37 2.75
N GLY A 230 -61.40 -51.89 3.87
CA GLY A 230 -61.58 -53.29 4.28
C GLY A 230 -60.82 -54.30 3.41
N LEU A 231 -59.84 -53.85 2.62
CA LEU A 231 -59.11 -54.65 1.65
C LEU A 231 -58.11 -55.63 2.30
N LEU A 232 -57.64 -55.32 3.52
CA LEU A 232 -56.68 -56.14 4.26
C LEU A 232 -57.16 -56.38 5.71
N THR A 233 -56.85 -57.55 6.25
CA THR A 233 -57.04 -57.87 7.68
C THR A 233 -56.07 -57.06 8.55
N SER A 234 -56.42 -56.85 9.82
CA SER A 234 -55.60 -56.07 10.75
C SER A 234 -54.16 -56.59 10.86
N SER A 235 -53.94 -57.92 10.88
CA SER A 235 -52.58 -58.48 10.89
C SER A 235 -51.80 -58.19 9.59
N ALA A 236 -52.47 -58.23 8.44
CA ALA A 236 -51.87 -57.93 7.14
C ALA A 236 -51.52 -56.44 6.98
N THR A 237 -52.32 -55.51 7.53
CA THR A 237 -52.00 -54.08 7.51
C THR A 237 -50.78 -53.74 8.37
N HIS A 238 -50.63 -54.38 9.53
CA HIS A 238 -49.46 -54.21 10.39
C HIS A 238 -48.18 -54.78 9.75
N GLY A 239 -48.28 -55.93 9.08
CA GLY A 239 -47.17 -56.50 8.30
C GLY A 239 -46.74 -55.60 7.13
N LEU A 240 -47.71 -55.02 6.41
CA LEU A 240 -47.44 -54.07 5.32
C LEU A 240 -46.79 -52.78 5.82
N MET A 241 -47.26 -52.21 6.94
CA MET A 241 -46.63 -51.06 7.60
C MET A 241 -45.15 -51.34 7.94
N ALA A 242 -44.85 -52.48 8.55
CA ALA A 242 -43.48 -52.85 8.93
C ALA A 242 -42.57 -53.01 7.71
N PHE A 243 -43.07 -53.63 6.64
CA PHE A 243 -42.33 -53.76 5.37
C PHE A 243 -42.06 -52.41 4.71
N LEU A 244 -43.08 -51.54 4.60
CA LEU A 244 -42.92 -50.21 4.02
C LEU A 244 -41.98 -49.34 4.85
N PHE A 245 -41.98 -49.48 6.17
CA PHE A 245 -41.07 -48.78 7.06
C PHE A 245 -39.60 -49.19 6.82
N LEU A 246 -39.33 -50.47 6.65
CA LEU A 246 -37.99 -50.96 6.28
C LEU A 246 -37.54 -50.40 4.92
N CYS A 247 -38.43 -50.38 3.93
CA CYS A 247 -38.16 -49.75 2.63
C CYS A 247 -37.87 -48.24 2.75
N ALA A 248 -38.62 -47.52 3.59
CA ALA A 248 -38.41 -46.10 3.84
C ALA A 248 -37.05 -45.83 4.51
N ILE A 249 -36.61 -46.67 5.45
CA ILE A 249 -35.27 -46.57 6.06
C ILE A 249 -34.17 -46.75 5.01
N VAL A 250 -34.29 -47.72 4.10
CA VAL A 250 -33.33 -47.91 3.01
C VAL A 250 -33.30 -46.70 2.07
N PHE A 251 -34.47 -46.15 1.75
CA PHE A 251 -34.61 -44.93 0.94
C PHE A 251 -33.96 -43.70 1.59
N TRP A 252 -34.14 -43.51 2.90
CA TRP A 252 -33.50 -42.42 3.64
C TRP A 252 -31.99 -42.60 3.83
N ARG A 253 -31.50 -43.85 3.88
CA ARG A 253 -30.07 -44.14 4.07
C ARG A 253 -29.25 -44.02 2.78
N LYS A 254 -29.85 -44.32 1.61
CA LYS A 254 -29.14 -44.38 0.32
C LYS A 254 -28.95 -43.03 -0.39
N GLY A 255 -29.45 -41.90 0.11
CA GLY A 255 -29.05 -40.59 -0.43
C GLY A 255 -29.50 -39.41 0.39
#